data_AF-A0A7C7PT16-F1
#
_entry.id   AF-A0A7C7PT16-F1
#
_cell.length_a   1.000
_cell.length_b   1.000
_cell.length_c   1.000
_cell.angle_alpha   90.00
_cell.angle_beta   90.00
_cell.angle_gamma   90.00
#
_symmetry.space_group_name_H-M   'P 1'
#
loop_
_entity.id
_entity.type
_entity.pdbx_description
1 polymer ?
#
loop_
_entity_poly.entity_id
_entity_poly.type
_entity_poly.pdbx_seq_one_letter_code
_entity_poly.pdbx_strand_id
1 'polypeptide(L)'
;MQRPPANRRLGPRAADSPGWEGAPPGDRRKRSVAMARTGEMVSQQDAIELDIDPGTVCFLIAKGRAFDAKVAPAERDEISQPGEDDMHDVLEDHGDDPVADEIRHVIDDLNDEQQAELVALIWVGRGDFDRSEWESAIAAANERHTGPSSDYIMGMPLFGDLLEEGFTALGHSCEDVGNPV
;
A
#
# COMPACT_ATOMS: atom_id res chain seq x y z
N MET A 1 32.87 -19.93 -45.49
CA MET A 1 33.04 -19.44 -44.10
C MET A 1 32.54 -18.01 -44.03
N GLN A 2 31.32 -17.79 -43.55
CA GLN A 2 30.91 -17.50 -42.16
C GLN A 2 30.91 -15.99 -41.87
N ARG A 3 29.68 -15.46 -41.80
CA ARG A 3 29.30 -14.08 -41.50
C ARG A 3 29.63 -13.76 -40.02
N PRO A 4 30.01 -12.53 -39.67
CA PRO A 4 30.17 -12.13 -38.28
C PRO A 4 28.82 -12.13 -37.53
N PRO A 5 28.78 -12.42 -36.22
CA PRO A 5 27.54 -12.39 -35.46
C PRO A 5 27.04 -10.96 -35.27
N ALA A 6 25.73 -10.79 -35.43
CA ALA A 6 25.03 -9.55 -35.19
C ALA A 6 25.06 -9.22 -33.69
N ASN A 7 25.73 -8.14 -33.31
CA ASN A 7 25.51 -7.51 -32.01
C ASN A 7 24.08 -6.96 -31.98
N ARG A 8 23.17 -7.70 -31.32
CA ARG A 8 21.89 -7.16 -30.85
C ARG A 8 22.23 -5.96 -29.98
N ARG A 9 21.82 -4.77 -30.41
CA ARG A 9 21.71 -3.61 -29.54
C ARG A 9 20.78 -4.01 -28.39
N LEU A 10 21.34 -4.23 -27.21
CA LEU A 10 20.58 -4.21 -25.97
C LEU A 10 20.01 -2.79 -25.88
N GLY A 11 18.68 -2.69 -26.00
CA GLY A 11 17.97 -1.46 -25.70
C GLY A 11 18.20 -1.07 -24.24
N PRO A 12 17.95 0.19 -23.88
CA PRO A 12 18.06 0.63 -22.49
C PRO A 12 17.17 -0.25 -21.61
N ARG A 13 17.75 -0.78 -20.53
CA ARG A 13 17.05 -1.49 -19.46
C ARG A 13 16.10 -0.47 -18.82
N ALA A 14 14.80 -0.65 -19.00
CA ALA A 14 13.78 0.20 -18.40
C ALA A 14 13.88 0.09 -16.88
N ALA A 15 14.59 1.04 -16.28
CA ALA A 15 14.32 1.50 -14.93
C ALA A 15 13.36 2.68 -15.12
N ASP A 16 12.07 2.39 -15.21
CA ASP A 16 11.01 3.41 -15.20
C ASP A 16 9.70 2.71 -14.84
N SER A 17 9.47 2.56 -13.55
CA SER A 17 8.12 2.27 -13.04
C SER A 17 7.68 3.50 -12.24
N PRO A 18 7.07 4.52 -12.85
CA PRO A 18 6.38 5.55 -12.09
C PRO A 18 4.95 5.02 -11.86
N GLY A 19 4.85 4.02 -11.00
CA GLY A 19 3.63 3.24 -10.81
C GLY A 19 2.75 3.68 -9.64
N TRP A 20 2.91 4.91 -9.14
CA TRP A 20 2.13 5.52 -8.03
C TRP A 20 2.71 6.88 -7.55
N GLU A 21 3.68 7.44 -8.26
CA GLU A 21 4.51 8.55 -7.77
C GLU A 21 3.69 9.83 -7.55
N GLY A 22 3.42 10.15 -6.28
CA GLY A 22 2.72 11.35 -5.83
C GLY A 22 1.19 11.24 -5.87
N ALA A 23 0.58 10.92 -4.71
CA ALA A 23 -0.85 11.15 -4.52
C ALA A 23 -1.17 12.63 -4.80
N PRO A 24 -2.29 12.93 -5.49
CA PRO A 24 -2.66 14.31 -5.72
C PRO A 24 -2.94 14.95 -4.37
N PRO A 25 -2.62 16.24 -4.19
CA PRO A 25 -3.15 16.94 -3.03
C PRO A 25 -4.68 16.88 -3.12
N GLY A 26 -5.33 16.21 -2.16
CA GLY A 26 -6.77 16.35 -1.96
C GLY A 26 -7.11 17.84 -1.89
N ASP A 27 -8.28 18.23 -2.38
CA ASP A 27 -8.65 19.64 -2.53
C ASP A 27 -8.93 20.24 -1.14
N ARG A 28 -7.85 20.57 -0.41
CA ARG A 28 -7.87 21.11 0.96
C ARG A 28 -8.51 22.51 1.06
N ARG A 29 -9.16 23.01 0.00
CA ARG A 29 -9.84 24.32 -0.03
C ARG A 29 -11.22 24.35 0.61
N LYS A 30 -11.50 23.44 1.56
CA LYS A 30 -12.67 23.52 2.45
C LYS A 30 -12.34 23.21 3.92
N ARG A 31 -11.18 23.64 4.44
CA ARG A 31 -10.92 23.58 5.89
C ARG A 31 -11.44 24.82 6.61
N SER A 32 -12.66 24.73 7.11
CA SER A 32 -13.19 25.55 8.18
C SER A 32 -14.13 24.70 9.02
N VAL A 33 -13.58 23.93 9.95
CA VAL A 33 -14.38 23.37 11.06
C VAL A 33 -13.63 23.60 12.35
N ALA A 34 -14.32 24.33 13.23
CA ALA A 34 -13.89 24.65 14.56
C ALA A 34 -13.70 23.37 15.39
N MET A 35 -12.60 23.33 16.14
CA MET A 35 -12.42 22.38 17.24
C MET A 35 -13.51 22.63 18.30
N ALA A 36 -14.49 21.74 18.36
CA ALA A 36 -15.44 21.67 19.46
C ALA A 36 -15.58 20.21 19.90
N ARG A 37 -15.33 20.01 21.20
CA ARG A 37 -15.37 18.77 21.96
C ARG A 37 -16.73 18.07 21.86
N THR A 38 -16.73 16.74 21.85
CA THR A 38 -17.41 15.81 22.79
C THR A 38 -17.37 14.41 22.18
N GLY A 39 -17.06 13.40 23.00
CA GLY A 39 -17.06 12.00 22.56
C GLY A 39 -18.42 11.62 22.00
N GLU A 40 -18.44 11.26 20.73
CA GLU A 40 -19.61 10.74 20.03
C GLU A 40 -19.28 9.29 19.68
N MET A 41 -20.08 8.35 20.19
CA MET A 41 -20.05 7.00 19.65
C MET A 41 -20.53 7.12 18.20
N VAL A 42 -19.60 6.98 17.26
CA VAL A 42 -19.92 6.89 15.84
C VAL A 42 -20.89 5.72 15.69
N SER A 43 -22.16 6.06 15.46
CA SER A 43 -23.21 5.07 15.33
C SER A 43 -22.96 4.29 14.04
N GLN A 44 -23.06 2.97 14.11
CA GLN A 44 -22.86 1.99 13.03
C GLN A 44 -23.71 2.20 11.75
N GLN A 45 -24.48 3.29 11.69
CA GLN A 45 -25.40 3.66 10.61
C GLN A 45 -24.80 4.67 9.62
N ASP A 46 -23.57 5.13 9.86
CA ASP A 46 -22.91 6.13 9.01
C ASP A 46 -21.78 5.53 8.16
N ALA A 47 -21.42 4.26 8.34
CA ALA A 47 -20.29 3.62 7.64
C ALA A 47 -20.45 3.68 6.11
N ILE A 48 -19.37 4.03 5.41
CA ILE A 48 -19.37 4.05 3.95
C ILE A 48 -19.35 2.62 3.43
N GLU A 49 -20.21 2.31 2.46
CA GLU A 49 -20.25 0.99 1.81
C GLU A 49 -18.96 0.77 1.00
N LEU A 50 -18.38 -0.42 1.15
CA LEU A 50 -17.17 -0.86 0.46
C LEU A 50 -17.52 -2.04 -0.46
N ASP A 51 -16.91 -2.10 -1.64
CA ASP A 51 -16.98 -3.26 -2.54
C ASP A 51 -16.03 -4.39 -2.07
N ILE A 52 -14.91 -4.03 -1.46
CA ILE A 52 -14.03 -4.97 -0.79
C ILE A 52 -14.66 -5.51 0.51
N ASP A 53 -14.54 -6.82 0.72
CA ASP A 53 -15.00 -7.46 1.96
C ASP A 53 -14.27 -6.87 3.19
N PRO A 54 -15.00 -6.39 4.22
CA PRO A 54 -14.42 -5.86 5.45
C PRO A 54 -13.46 -6.85 6.16
N GLY A 55 -13.73 -8.15 6.07
CA GLY A 55 -12.87 -9.20 6.63
C GLY A 55 -11.53 -9.29 5.92
N THR A 56 -11.52 -9.16 4.59
CA THR A 56 -10.29 -9.06 3.79
C THR A 56 -9.46 -7.83 4.17
N VAL A 57 -10.09 -6.68 4.38
CA VAL A 57 -9.38 -5.47 4.84
C VAL A 57 -8.74 -5.71 6.20
N CYS A 58 -9.47 -6.30 7.15
CA CYS A 58 -8.96 -6.62 8.48
C CYS A 58 -7.81 -7.64 8.46
N PHE A 59 -7.91 -8.65 7.60
CA PHE A 59 -6.83 -9.59 7.35
C PHE A 59 -5.57 -8.87 6.87
N LEU A 60 -5.71 -7.99 5.87
CA LEU A 60 -4.60 -7.21 5.31
C LEU A 60 -3.99 -6.24 6.33
N ILE A 61 -4.79 -5.62 7.19
CA ILE A 61 -4.30 -4.77 8.31
C ILE A 61 -3.41 -5.60 9.26
N ALA A 62 -3.92 -6.75 9.71
CA ALA A 62 -3.19 -7.60 10.65
C ALA A 62 -1.88 -8.14 10.06
N LYS A 63 -1.93 -8.61 8.81
CA LYS A 63 -0.75 -9.11 8.09
C LYS A 63 0.22 -7.99 7.74
N GLY A 64 -0.29 -6.83 7.33
CA GLY A 64 0.51 -5.65 7.02
C GLY A 64 1.33 -5.19 8.20
N ARG A 65 0.73 -5.07 9.39
CA ARG A 65 1.48 -4.77 10.63
C ARG A 65 2.56 -5.79 10.94
N ALA A 66 2.29 -7.08 10.73
CA ALA A 66 3.26 -8.13 10.93
C ALA A 66 4.42 -8.05 9.92
N PHE A 67 4.13 -7.65 8.68
CA PHE A 67 5.12 -7.41 7.63
C PHE A 67 5.94 -6.15 7.93
N ASP A 68 5.30 -5.03 8.22
CA ASP A 68 5.92 -3.75 8.56
C ASP A 68 6.87 -3.86 9.76
N ALA A 69 6.51 -4.66 10.78
CA ALA A 69 7.37 -4.93 11.93
C ALA A 69 8.66 -5.68 11.58
N LYS A 70 8.66 -6.50 10.51
CA LYS A 70 9.84 -7.20 10.02
C LYS A 70 10.67 -6.36 9.04
N VAL A 71 9.99 -5.54 8.24
CA VAL A 71 10.58 -4.72 7.16
C VAL A 71 10.98 -3.32 7.64
N ALA A 72 10.82 -3.04 8.95
CA ALA A 72 11.33 -1.83 9.58
C ALA A 72 12.75 -1.54 9.08
N PRO A 73 13.02 -0.31 8.58
CA PRO A 73 14.26 0.00 7.91
C PRO A 73 15.40 -0.38 8.85
N ALA A 74 16.23 -1.33 8.43
CA ALA A 74 17.47 -1.63 9.12
C ALA A 74 18.16 -0.29 9.35
N GLU A 75 18.33 0.09 10.63
CA GLU A 75 19.06 1.31 10.97
C GLU A 75 20.39 1.22 10.24
N ARG A 76 20.60 2.08 9.25
CA ARG A 76 21.80 2.11 8.42
C ARG A 76 22.94 2.68 9.25
N ASP A 77 23.36 1.93 10.26
CA ASP A 77 24.58 2.12 11.04
C ASP A 77 25.61 1.04 10.69
N GLU A 78 25.56 0.48 9.48
CA GLU A 78 26.75 -0.13 8.88
C GLU A 78 27.62 0.98 8.27
N ILE A 79 28.42 1.57 9.16
CA ILE A 79 29.63 2.28 8.79
C ILE A 79 30.46 1.32 7.93
N SER A 80 30.41 1.49 6.61
CA SER A 80 31.27 0.74 5.70
C SER A 80 32.73 0.98 6.09
N GLN A 81 33.38 -0.03 6.65
CA GLN A 81 34.83 0.00 6.78
C GLN A 81 35.42 -0.11 5.36
N PRO A 82 36.27 0.83 4.93
CA PRO A 82 36.91 0.74 3.62
C PRO A 82 37.96 -0.38 3.67
N GLY A 83 37.66 -1.54 3.09
CA GLY A 83 38.67 -2.60 2.96
C GLY A 83 38.19 -3.99 2.53
N GLU A 84 36.91 -4.34 2.63
CA GLU A 84 36.46 -5.70 2.32
C GLU A 84 35.69 -5.74 0.98
N ASP A 85 36.47 -5.75 -0.10
CA ASP A 85 36.05 -6.19 -1.43
C ASP A 85 36.36 -7.69 -1.54
N ASP A 86 35.44 -8.54 -1.07
CA ASP A 86 35.44 -9.97 -1.38
C ASP A 86 33.99 -10.44 -1.54
N MET A 87 33.49 -10.26 -2.77
CA MET A 87 32.69 -11.24 -3.50
C MET A 87 31.70 -12.07 -2.67
N HIS A 88 30.64 -11.42 -2.21
CA HIS A 88 29.41 -12.13 -1.86
C HIS A 88 28.34 -11.79 -2.90
N ASP A 89 28.29 -12.65 -3.93
CA ASP A 89 27.10 -12.88 -4.75
C ASP A 89 26.07 -13.59 -3.86
N VAL A 90 25.55 -12.88 -2.84
CA VAL A 90 24.37 -13.33 -2.11
C VAL A 90 23.20 -12.81 -2.92
N LEU A 91 22.66 -13.72 -3.73
CA LEU A 91 21.31 -13.67 -4.25
C LEU A 91 20.42 -13.09 -3.15
N GLU A 92 19.98 -11.84 -3.30
CA GLU A 92 19.02 -11.20 -2.39
C GLU A 92 17.72 -12.00 -2.49
N ASP A 93 17.61 -12.97 -1.60
CA ASP A 93 16.44 -13.82 -1.39
C ASP A 93 15.36 -13.01 -0.66
N HIS A 94 14.87 -11.95 -1.31
CA HIS A 94 13.70 -11.19 -0.85
C HIS A 94 12.38 -11.94 -1.17
N GLY A 95 12.45 -13.22 -1.53
CA GLY A 95 11.34 -14.02 -2.05
C GLY A 95 10.74 -15.05 -1.08
N ASP A 96 11.19 -15.12 0.17
CA ASP A 96 10.84 -16.20 1.11
C ASP A 96 10.22 -15.68 2.44
N ASP A 97 9.54 -14.52 2.44
CA ASP A 97 8.62 -14.21 3.56
C ASP A 97 7.21 -14.72 3.22
N PRO A 98 6.76 -15.82 3.82
CA PRO A 98 5.44 -16.38 3.53
C PRO A 98 4.30 -15.40 3.84
N VAL A 99 4.52 -14.42 4.74
CA VAL A 99 3.55 -13.36 5.01
C VAL A 99 3.47 -12.38 3.83
N ALA A 100 4.62 -12.06 3.21
CA ALA A 100 4.67 -11.17 2.06
C ALA A 100 3.97 -11.79 0.84
N ASP A 101 4.20 -13.08 0.57
CA ASP A 101 3.52 -13.80 -0.50
C ASP A 101 2.02 -13.91 -0.28
N GLU A 102 1.60 -14.15 0.96
CA GLU A 102 0.18 -14.21 1.33
C GLU A 102 -0.52 -12.85 1.13
N ILE A 103 0.13 -11.75 1.53
CA ILE A 103 -0.38 -10.38 1.28
C ILE A 103 -0.48 -10.12 -0.23
N ARG A 104 0.57 -10.43 -1.01
CA ARG A 104 0.54 -10.26 -2.46
C ARG A 104 -0.60 -11.04 -3.10
N HIS A 105 -0.71 -12.32 -2.75
CA HIS A 105 -1.73 -13.19 -3.32
C HIS A 105 -3.14 -12.67 -3.03
N VAL A 106 -3.41 -12.22 -1.81
CA VAL A 106 -4.71 -11.66 -1.46
C VAL A 106 -5.01 -10.37 -2.24
N ILE A 107 -4.04 -9.46 -2.37
CA ILE A 107 -4.24 -8.21 -3.11
C ILE A 107 -4.43 -8.49 -4.61
N ASP A 108 -3.66 -9.43 -5.17
CA ASP A 108 -3.72 -9.76 -6.61
C ASP A 108 -4.98 -10.55 -6.99
N ASP A 109 -5.66 -11.21 -6.05
CA ASP A 109 -6.93 -11.91 -6.27
C ASP A 109 -8.14 -10.96 -6.30
N LEU A 110 -7.98 -9.74 -5.76
CA LEU A 110 -9.00 -8.69 -5.83
C LEU A 110 -9.19 -8.19 -7.28
N ASN A 111 -10.42 -7.81 -7.61
CA ASN A 111 -10.69 -7.14 -8.89
C ASN A 111 -10.12 -5.70 -8.91
N ASP A 112 -10.06 -5.09 -10.10
CA ASP A 112 -9.47 -3.76 -10.29
C ASP A 112 -10.16 -2.70 -9.40
N GLU A 113 -11.49 -2.74 -9.27
CA GLU A 113 -12.26 -1.83 -8.43
C GLU A 113 -11.92 -1.99 -6.94
N GLN A 114 -11.81 -3.22 -6.44
CA GLN A 114 -11.45 -3.54 -5.07
C GLN A 114 -9.99 -3.16 -4.74
N GLN A 115 -9.08 -3.35 -5.70
CA GLN A 115 -7.69 -2.87 -5.55
C GLN A 115 -7.65 -1.34 -5.48
N ALA A 116 -8.45 -0.65 -6.29
CA ALA A 116 -8.57 0.81 -6.24
C ALA A 116 -9.14 1.31 -4.91
N GLU A 117 -10.16 0.63 -4.35
CA GLU A 117 -10.66 0.93 -3.00
C GLU A 117 -9.59 0.73 -1.92
N LEU A 118 -8.79 -0.33 -2.02
CA LEU A 118 -7.71 -0.60 -1.06
C LEU A 118 -6.63 0.49 -1.10
N VAL A 119 -6.27 0.96 -2.29
CA VAL A 119 -5.36 2.10 -2.47
C VAL A 119 -5.99 3.40 -1.91
N ALA A 120 -7.26 3.63 -2.19
CA ALA A 120 -7.99 4.79 -1.67
C ALA A 120 -8.05 4.79 -0.14
N LEU A 121 -8.24 3.63 0.51
CA LEU A 121 -8.20 3.49 1.97
C LEU A 121 -6.86 3.96 2.54
N ILE A 122 -5.75 3.55 1.93
CA ILE A 122 -4.41 3.99 2.36
C ILE A 122 -4.26 5.50 2.24
N TRP A 123 -4.75 6.10 1.15
CA TRP A 123 -4.69 7.55 0.98
C TRP A 123 -5.56 8.31 1.97
N VAL A 124 -6.71 7.76 2.35
CA VAL A 124 -7.54 8.31 3.43
C VAL A 124 -6.82 8.19 4.78
N GLY A 125 -6.24 7.04 5.10
CA GLY A 125 -5.48 6.84 6.33
C GLY A 125 -4.22 7.72 6.43
N ARG A 126 -3.58 8.01 5.29
CA ARG A 126 -2.47 8.97 5.19
C ARG A 126 -2.94 10.43 5.32
N GLY A 127 -4.24 10.68 5.12
CA GLY A 127 -4.84 12.01 5.15
C GLY A 127 -4.69 12.81 3.85
N ASP A 128 -4.47 12.14 2.71
CA ASP A 128 -4.51 12.79 1.39
C ASP A 128 -5.94 13.12 0.97
N PHE A 129 -6.89 12.28 1.37
CA PHE A 129 -8.32 12.45 1.17
C PHE A 129 -9.04 12.32 2.51
N ASP A 130 -10.11 13.08 2.70
CA ASP A 130 -11.01 12.90 3.83
C ASP A 130 -12.15 11.91 3.47
N ARG A 131 -12.85 11.40 4.48
CA ARG A 131 -14.05 10.54 4.32
C ARG A 131 -15.07 11.08 3.31
N SER A 132 -15.29 12.40 3.30
CA SER A 132 -16.21 13.05 2.36
C SER A 132 -15.74 13.05 0.91
N GLU A 133 -14.49 12.70 0.66
CA GLU A 133 -13.85 12.65 -0.65
C GLU A 133 -13.62 11.19 -1.13
N TRP A 134 -14.26 10.21 -0.49
CA TRP A 134 -14.09 8.78 -0.78
C TRP A 134 -14.22 8.42 -2.27
N GLU A 135 -15.32 8.84 -2.92
CA GLU A 135 -15.53 8.63 -4.36
C GLU A 135 -14.42 9.24 -5.22
N SER A 136 -13.92 10.41 -4.82
CA SER A 136 -12.81 11.08 -5.51
C SER A 136 -11.49 10.30 -5.32
N ALA A 137 -11.28 9.71 -4.14
CA ALA A 137 -10.12 8.89 -3.85
C ALA A 137 -10.12 7.61 -4.70
N ILE A 138 -11.28 6.92 -4.82
CA ILE A 138 -11.44 5.74 -5.69
C ILE A 138 -11.20 6.11 -7.16
N ALA A 139 -11.81 7.20 -7.64
CA ALA A 139 -11.60 7.66 -9.02
C ALA A 139 -10.12 7.96 -9.29
N ALA A 140 -9.46 8.65 -8.37
CA ALA A 140 -8.04 8.97 -8.43
C ALA A 140 -7.13 7.72 -8.38
N ALA A 141 -7.56 6.66 -7.68
CA ALA A 141 -6.85 5.39 -7.62
C ALA A 141 -6.98 4.63 -8.94
N ASN A 142 -8.20 4.55 -9.49
CA ASN A 142 -8.47 3.96 -10.80
C ASN A 142 -7.69 4.65 -11.93
N GLU A 143 -7.66 5.98 -11.94
CA GLU A 143 -6.91 6.75 -12.94
C GLU A 143 -5.39 6.49 -12.90
N ARG A 144 -4.85 6.17 -11.72
CA ARG A 144 -3.41 5.93 -11.50
C ARG A 144 -3.03 4.46 -11.49
N HIS A 145 -3.98 3.55 -11.67
CA HIS A 145 -3.74 2.11 -11.64
C HIS A 145 -2.77 1.72 -12.76
N THR A 146 -1.49 1.65 -12.42
CA THR A 146 -0.39 1.42 -13.36
C THR A 146 0.54 0.34 -12.81
N GLY A 147 0.16 -0.91 -13.05
CA GLY A 147 0.93 -2.08 -12.61
C GLY A 147 0.28 -2.79 -11.41
N PRO A 148 0.98 -3.74 -10.78
CA PRO A 148 0.44 -4.52 -9.68
C PRO A 148 0.26 -3.66 -8.42
N SER A 149 -0.99 -3.56 -7.93
CA SER A 149 -1.29 -2.81 -6.71
C SER A 149 -0.61 -3.39 -5.48
N SER A 150 -0.36 -4.70 -5.46
CA SER A 150 0.35 -5.38 -4.38
C SER A 150 1.75 -4.82 -4.14
N ASP A 151 2.55 -4.63 -5.21
CA ASP A 151 3.89 -4.04 -5.10
C ASP A 151 3.85 -2.58 -4.66
N TYR A 152 2.84 -1.82 -5.09
CA TYR A 152 2.66 -0.44 -4.61
C TYR A 152 2.36 -0.42 -3.11
N ILE A 153 1.34 -1.17 -2.67
CA ILE A 153 0.85 -1.18 -1.30
C ILE A 153 1.96 -1.65 -0.34
N MET A 154 2.61 -2.76 -0.66
CA MET A 154 3.67 -3.33 0.17
C MET A 154 4.98 -2.54 0.13
N GLY A 155 5.16 -1.68 -0.89
CA GLY A 155 6.25 -0.72 -0.95
C GLY A 155 6.06 0.49 -0.04
N MET A 156 4.84 0.71 0.49
CA MET A 156 4.57 1.80 1.44
C MET A 156 4.90 1.35 2.87
N PRO A 157 5.71 2.12 3.61
CA PRO A 157 5.99 1.81 5.00
C PRO A 157 4.72 1.98 5.85
N LEU A 158 4.52 1.07 6.80
CA LEU A 158 3.38 1.11 7.73
C LEU A 158 2.03 1.02 7.01
N PHE A 159 1.97 0.32 5.87
CA PHE A 159 0.72 0.23 5.11
C PHE A 159 -0.39 -0.44 5.93
N GLY A 160 -0.05 -1.34 6.84
CA GLY A 160 -1.02 -1.98 7.74
C GLY A 160 -1.72 -0.96 8.65
N ASP A 161 -0.97 0.00 9.20
CA ASP A 161 -1.53 1.07 10.02
C ASP A 161 -2.30 2.09 9.17
N LEU A 162 -1.80 2.43 7.99
CA LEU A 162 -2.51 3.33 7.06
C LEU A 162 -3.86 2.75 6.63
N LEU A 163 -3.94 1.43 6.39
CA LEU A 163 -5.21 0.76 6.10
C LEU A 163 -6.18 0.83 7.27
N GLU A 164 -5.71 0.62 8.51
CA GLU A 164 -6.59 0.71 9.69
C GLU A 164 -7.13 2.13 9.91
N GLU A 165 -6.27 3.14 9.78
CA GLU A 165 -6.70 4.54 9.91
C GLU A 165 -7.72 4.91 8.83
N GLY A 166 -7.53 4.47 7.59
CA GLY A 166 -8.49 4.66 6.50
C GLY A 166 -9.82 3.95 6.76
N PHE A 167 -9.76 2.68 7.17
CA PHE A 167 -10.93 1.85 7.45
C PHE A 167 -11.77 2.44 8.61
N THR A 168 -11.09 2.89 9.66
CA THR A 168 -11.69 3.60 10.80
C THR A 168 -12.30 4.94 10.38
N ALA A 169 -11.61 5.71 9.54
CA ALA A 169 -12.11 6.98 9.04
C ALA A 169 -13.40 6.82 8.21
N LEU A 170 -13.57 5.69 7.52
CA LEU A 170 -14.81 5.36 6.80
C LEU A 170 -15.94 4.84 7.70
N GLY A 171 -15.65 4.58 8.98
CA GLY A 171 -16.62 4.15 9.99
C GLY A 171 -16.62 2.65 10.29
N HIS A 172 -15.59 1.92 9.86
CA HIS A 172 -15.45 0.48 10.10
C HIS A 172 -14.44 0.18 11.21
N SER A 173 -14.51 -1.01 11.81
CA SER A 173 -13.51 -1.48 12.77
C SER A 173 -13.40 -3.00 12.71
N CYS A 174 -12.18 -3.52 12.81
CA CYS A 174 -11.93 -4.96 12.83
C CYS A 174 -12.41 -5.67 14.10
N GLU A 175 -12.67 -4.91 15.16
CA GLU A 175 -13.30 -5.44 16.38
C GLU A 175 -14.75 -5.88 16.12
N ASP A 176 -15.43 -5.26 15.16
CA ASP A 176 -16.82 -5.54 14.81
C ASP A 176 -16.95 -6.68 13.78
N VAL A 177 -15.99 -6.77 12.87
CA VAL A 177 -16.01 -7.71 11.74
C VAL A 177 -15.77 -9.16 12.17
N GLY A 178 -15.18 -9.39 13.35
CA GLY A 178 -14.81 -10.72 13.81
C GLY A 178 -13.66 -11.27 12.97
N ASN A 179 -12.44 -11.22 13.53
CA ASN A 179 -11.23 -11.63 12.82
C ASN A 179 -11.41 -13.01 12.16
N PRO A 180 -11.27 -13.15 10.83
CA PRO A 180 -11.33 -14.47 10.20
C PRO A 180 -10.21 -15.34 10.78
N VAL A 181 -10.61 -16.51 11.31
CA VAL A 181 -9.72 -17.50 11.93
C VAL A 181 -9.01 -18.37 10.91
#